data_AF-A0A812KUY6-F1
#
_entry.id   AF-A0A812KUY6-F1
#
_cell.length_a   1.000
_cell.length_b   1.000
_cell.length_c   1.000
_cell.angle_alpha   90.00
_cell.angle_beta   90.00
_cell.angle_gamma   90.00
#
_symmetry.space_group_name_H-M   'P 1'
#
loop_
_entity.id
_entity.type
_entity.pdbx_description
1 polymer ?
#
loop_
_entity_poly.entity_id
_entity_poly.type
_entity_poly.pdbx_seq_one_letter_code
_entity_poly.pdbx_strand_id
1 'polypeptide(L)'
;ELRAEIHRLSSRLAALEVRLDEKGNAASAVVVEPEPTAPPALPKAEDAEIAEEKPVQLAESAWNLFAVVGLTDAGWLDALFSVLILLANVVMQTLFINILFNKSFLGDPFETNVKNTRIWRTSLAHSFRYMDLSQTSLVTRVCDEDSSLLVASTQAKLLSDINKFLGIQKTAFEATFDQPGVTLCMLCIILWNLCVYRELRNIWLNLQAVLQLPRAQSTELHQGTFRSLSFWRFSIIVMAYMLRAALAIALLVGGTQWLGRTTSIVDLILNAVALNGILDIDEFLFEAMVPTKIQLAIQKLQPIQLKYTKGKSQAESAFNFTMLLIMLLVPYLVLIVPLTQRMLEVKREMCFGIQNFVVAYNSDVGMAYGLMTNEKRFVNALTLAEEAVNEYKFKLDGPWTPALRIL
;
A
#
# COMPACT_ATOMS: atom_id res chain seq x y z
N GLU A 1 14.73 14.12 37.52
CA GLU A 1 13.34 14.31 37.03
C GLU A 1 12.66 13.02 36.60
N LEU A 2 13.24 12.22 35.70
CA LEU A 2 12.63 10.98 35.19
C LEU A 2 12.15 9.99 36.29
N ARG A 3 12.93 9.81 37.36
CA ARG A 3 12.57 8.91 38.47
C ARG A 3 11.36 9.44 39.28
N ALA A 4 11.17 10.76 39.35
CA ALA A 4 10.02 11.36 40.02
C ALA A 4 8.74 11.25 39.16
N GLU A 5 8.87 11.34 37.83
CA GLU A 5 7.74 11.08 36.92
C GLU A 5 7.30 9.62 36.94
N ILE A 6 8.22 8.67 36.97
CA ILE A 6 7.90 7.25 37.10
C ILE A 6 7.11 6.98 38.38
N HIS A 7 7.51 7.60 39.49
CA HIS A 7 6.83 7.43 40.78
C HIS A 7 5.44 8.09 40.80
N ARG A 8 5.27 9.20 40.07
CA ARG A 8 3.98 9.88 39.90
C ARG A 8 3.03 9.11 38.99
N LEU A 9 3.56 8.41 37.98
CA LEU A 9 2.77 7.56 37.10
C LEU A 9 2.35 6.27 37.81
N SER A 10 3.23 5.65 38.60
CA SER A 10 2.88 4.43 39.34
C SER A 10 1.77 4.67 40.38
N SER A 11 1.79 5.82 41.06
CA SER A 11 0.74 6.16 42.04
C SER A 11 -0.61 6.46 41.38
N ARG A 12 -0.63 7.05 40.18
CA ARG A 12 -1.87 7.24 39.41
C ARG A 12 -2.45 5.92 38.90
N LEU A 13 -1.59 4.96 38.55
CA LEU A 13 -2.00 3.64 38.10
C LEU A 13 -2.64 2.84 39.26
N ALA A 14 -2.01 2.84 40.43
CA ALA A 14 -2.55 2.20 41.63
C ALA A 14 -3.92 2.81 42.04
N ALA A 15 -4.08 4.13 41.92
CA ALA A 15 -5.35 4.79 42.23
C ALA A 15 -6.48 4.46 41.22
N LEU A 16 -6.13 4.13 39.98
CA LEU A 16 -7.11 3.70 38.97
C LEU A 16 -7.56 2.25 39.18
N GLU A 17 -6.65 1.38 39.62
CA GLU A 17 -6.92 -0.04 39.89
C GLU A 17 -7.94 -0.20 41.04
N VAL A 18 -7.78 0.56 42.12
CA VAL A 18 -8.75 0.60 43.24
C VAL A 18 -10.14 1.06 42.79
N ARG A 19 -10.24 2.02 41.87
CA ARG A 19 -11.53 2.52 41.35
C ARG A 19 -12.22 1.51 40.43
N LEU A 20 -11.47 0.63 39.78
CA LEU A 20 -12.04 -0.43 38.95
C LEU A 20 -12.63 -1.56 39.80
N ASP A 21 -11.95 -1.94 40.90
CA ASP A 21 -12.44 -2.96 41.83
C ASP A 21 -13.72 -2.49 42.57
N GLU A 22 -13.81 -1.22 42.95
CA GLU A 22 -15.04 -0.67 43.55
C GLU A 22 -16.23 -0.71 42.58
N LYS A 23 -16.01 -0.49 41.28
CA LYS A 23 -17.05 -0.59 40.26
C LYS A 23 -17.43 -2.04 39.93
N GLY A 24 -16.48 -2.98 40.01
CA GLY A 24 -16.76 -4.41 39.84
C GLY A 24 -17.65 -4.97 40.95
N ASN A 25 -17.43 -4.55 42.20
CA ASN A 25 -18.19 -5.05 43.34
C ASN A 25 -19.57 -4.40 43.52
N ALA A 26 -19.80 -3.20 42.97
CA ALA A 26 -21.11 -2.55 42.99
C ALA A 26 -22.13 -3.22 42.03
N ALA A 27 -21.67 -4.02 41.06
CA ALA A 27 -22.53 -4.67 40.07
C ALA A 27 -23.12 -6.03 40.52
N SER A 28 -22.78 -6.52 41.72
CA SER A 28 -23.12 -7.89 42.15
C SER A 28 -24.13 -7.99 43.30
N ALA A 29 -24.78 -6.90 43.70
CA ALA A 29 -25.83 -6.92 44.71
C ALA A 29 -27.20 -7.30 44.07
N VAL A 30 -27.38 -8.59 43.79
CA VAL A 30 -28.68 -9.17 43.43
C VAL A 30 -29.51 -9.31 44.70
N VAL A 31 -30.56 -8.50 44.81
CA VAL A 31 -31.59 -8.59 45.84
C VAL A 31 -32.44 -9.84 45.56
N VAL A 32 -32.43 -10.79 46.50
CA VAL A 32 -33.30 -11.99 46.48
C VAL A 32 -34.66 -11.59 47.05
N GLU A 33 -35.67 -11.54 46.18
CA GLU A 33 -37.09 -11.32 46.52
C GLU A 33 -37.82 -12.68 46.59
N PRO A 34 -38.75 -12.90 47.56
CA PRO A 34 -39.34 -14.21 47.79
C PRO A 34 -40.40 -14.61 46.75
N GLU A 35 -40.41 -15.91 46.49
CA GLU A 35 -41.19 -16.67 45.51
C GLU A 35 -42.72 -16.49 45.63
N PRO A 36 -43.43 -16.05 44.56
CA PRO A 36 -44.86 -16.17 44.44
C PRO A 36 -45.27 -17.41 43.63
N THR A 37 -46.33 -18.03 44.13
CA THR A 37 -47.04 -19.23 43.66
C THR A 37 -47.37 -19.25 42.16
N ALA A 38 -47.22 -20.45 41.58
CA ALA A 38 -47.35 -20.77 40.16
C ALA A 38 -48.69 -20.33 39.52
N PRO A 39 -48.65 -19.54 38.42
CA PRO A 39 -49.77 -19.36 37.50
C PRO A 39 -49.83 -20.43 36.40
N PRO A 40 -51.00 -20.63 35.77
CA PRO A 40 -51.23 -21.71 34.81
C PRO A 40 -50.46 -21.51 33.49
N ALA A 41 -50.10 -22.65 32.89
CA ALA A 41 -49.27 -22.78 31.69
C ALA A 41 -49.64 -21.80 30.57
N LEU A 42 -48.74 -20.84 30.29
CA LEU A 42 -48.76 -20.03 29.08
C LEU A 42 -48.45 -20.90 27.84
N PRO A 43 -49.03 -20.56 26.68
CA PRO A 43 -48.70 -21.21 25.41
C PRO A 43 -47.22 -21.04 25.11
N LYS A 44 -46.59 -22.10 24.58
CA LYS A 44 -45.19 -22.12 24.11
C LYS A 44 -44.89 -20.84 23.32
N ALA A 45 -44.07 -19.96 23.89
CA ALA A 45 -43.47 -18.86 23.17
C ALA A 45 -42.63 -19.48 22.05
N GLU A 46 -43.12 -19.38 20.81
CA GLU A 46 -42.25 -19.48 19.64
C GLU A 46 -41.10 -18.50 19.87
N ASP A 47 -39.87 -18.99 19.74
CA ASP A 47 -38.63 -18.25 19.92
C ASP A 47 -38.60 -17.02 19.00
N ALA A 48 -39.17 -15.91 19.46
CA ALA A 48 -39.04 -14.62 18.82
C ALA A 48 -37.57 -14.21 18.95
N GLU A 49 -36.78 -14.56 17.94
CA GLU A 49 -35.38 -14.20 17.79
C GLU A 49 -35.24 -12.69 18.01
N ILE A 50 -34.74 -12.28 19.18
CA ILE A 50 -34.58 -10.87 19.55
C ILE A 50 -33.58 -10.27 18.58
N ALA A 51 -34.08 -9.49 17.61
CA ALA A 51 -33.27 -8.76 16.66
C ALA A 51 -32.52 -7.64 17.39
N GLU A 52 -31.19 -7.68 17.34
CA GLU A 52 -30.34 -6.65 17.91
C GLU A 52 -30.34 -5.43 16.98
N GLU A 53 -30.69 -4.26 17.50
CA GLU A 53 -30.69 -3.01 16.74
C GLU A 53 -29.33 -2.32 16.90
N LYS A 54 -28.64 -2.09 15.77
CA LYS A 54 -27.36 -1.38 15.75
C LYS A 54 -27.52 -0.04 15.02
N PRO A 55 -27.22 1.10 15.68
CA PRO A 55 -27.27 2.40 15.03
C PRO A 55 -26.10 2.55 14.05
N VAL A 56 -26.40 2.89 12.79
CA VAL A 56 -25.40 3.27 11.78
C VAL A 56 -25.51 4.77 11.52
N GLN A 57 -24.44 5.49 11.85
CA GLN A 57 -24.31 6.90 11.50
C GLN A 57 -23.86 7.03 10.04
N LEU A 58 -24.53 7.89 9.29
CA LEU A 58 -24.08 8.27 7.95
C LEU A 58 -22.73 8.98 8.10
N ALA A 59 -21.69 8.41 7.50
CA ALA A 59 -20.34 8.95 7.57
C ALA A 59 -20.25 10.38 6.98
N GLU A 60 -19.31 11.18 7.46
CA GLU A 60 -18.98 12.47 6.84
C GLU A 60 -18.22 12.22 5.53
N SER A 61 -18.90 12.28 4.40
CA SER A 61 -18.28 12.11 3.09
C SER A 61 -19.07 12.83 1.99
N ALA A 62 -18.36 13.27 0.95
CA ALA A 62 -18.91 13.95 -0.22
C ALA A 62 -20.06 13.15 -0.89
N TRP A 63 -20.03 11.82 -0.81
CA TRP A 63 -21.06 10.97 -1.39
C TRP A 63 -22.42 11.08 -0.67
N ASN A 64 -22.40 11.46 0.61
CA ASN A 64 -23.62 11.63 1.41
C ASN A 64 -24.30 12.99 1.18
N LEU A 65 -23.64 13.91 0.46
CA LEU A 65 -24.25 15.18 0.05
C LEU A 65 -25.54 14.95 -0.77
N PHE A 66 -25.58 13.91 -1.61
CA PHE A 66 -26.78 13.55 -2.38
C PHE A 66 -28.02 13.29 -1.52
N ALA A 67 -27.84 12.81 -0.28
CA ALA A 67 -28.95 12.52 0.61
C ALA A 67 -29.55 13.80 1.22
N VAL A 68 -28.76 14.87 1.35
CA VAL A 68 -29.10 16.07 2.13
C VAL A 68 -29.33 17.30 1.26
N VAL A 69 -28.73 17.36 0.07
CA VAL A 69 -28.88 18.48 -0.86
C VAL A 69 -30.36 18.65 -1.24
N GLY A 70 -30.87 19.87 -1.04
CA GLY A 70 -32.28 20.21 -1.31
C GLY A 70 -33.27 19.72 -0.25
N LEU A 71 -32.81 19.35 0.95
CA LEU A 71 -33.65 19.13 2.14
C LEU A 71 -33.37 20.11 3.27
N THR A 72 -32.20 20.73 3.25
CA THR A 72 -31.79 21.70 4.26
C THR A 72 -32.28 23.09 3.88
N ASP A 73 -32.40 23.97 4.87
CA ASP A 73 -32.64 25.42 4.69
C ASP A 73 -31.41 26.14 4.08
N ALA A 74 -30.52 25.40 3.39
CA ALA A 74 -29.35 25.91 2.73
C ALA A 74 -29.75 26.66 1.45
N GLY A 75 -29.01 27.71 1.10
CA GLY A 75 -29.31 28.49 -0.10
C GLY A 75 -29.05 27.69 -1.38
N TRP A 76 -29.60 28.15 -2.50
CA TRP A 76 -29.34 27.54 -3.81
C TRP A 76 -27.84 27.52 -4.17
N LEU A 77 -27.07 28.52 -3.68
CA LEU A 77 -25.62 28.56 -3.82
C LEU A 77 -24.94 27.41 -3.07
N ASP A 78 -25.34 27.11 -1.83
CA ASP A 78 -24.78 26.00 -1.05
C ASP A 78 -25.04 24.65 -1.74
N ALA A 79 -26.22 24.50 -2.35
CA ALA A 79 -26.58 23.33 -3.15
C ALA A 79 -25.72 23.24 -4.42
N LEU A 80 -25.52 24.35 -5.14
CA LEU A 80 -24.64 24.41 -6.30
C LEU A 80 -23.20 24.02 -5.94
N PHE A 81 -22.66 24.57 -4.85
CA PHE A 81 -21.32 24.22 -4.36
C PHE A 81 -21.21 22.73 -4.02
N SER A 82 -22.22 22.15 -3.37
CA SER A 82 -22.23 20.71 -3.05
C SER A 82 -22.17 19.84 -4.30
N VAL A 83 -22.89 20.21 -5.37
CA VAL A 83 -22.84 19.50 -6.66
C VAL A 83 -21.46 19.64 -7.30
N LEU A 84 -20.85 20.82 -7.27
CA LEU A 84 -19.51 21.05 -7.79
C LEU A 84 -18.44 20.26 -7.03
N ILE A 85 -18.54 20.19 -5.70
CA ILE A 85 -17.63 19.42 -4.84
C ILE A 85 -17.70 17.95 -5.18
N LEU A 86 -18.91 17.41 -5.32
CA LEU A 86 -19.09 16.02 -5.71
C LEU A 86 -18.51 15.74 -7.11
N LEU A 87 -18.75 16.63 -8.08
CA LEU A 87 -18.17 16.47 -9.42
C LEU A 87 -16.64 16.47 -9.35
N ALA A 88 -16.06 17.39 -8.59
CA ALA A 88 -14.62 17.46 -8.36
C ALA A 88 -14.10 16.17 -7.72
N ASN A 89 -14.82 15.60 -6.74
CA ASN A 89 -14.46 14.33 -6.13
C ASN A 89 -14.37 13.19 -7.16
N VAL A 90 -15.43 13.01 -7.94
CA VAL A 90 -15.48 11.97 -8.98
C VAL A 90 -14.36 12.16 -10.00
N VAL A 91 -14.11 13.40 -10.43
CA VAL A 91 -13.03 13.73 -11.37
C VAL A 91 -11.67 13.38 -10.78
N MET A 92 -11.37 13.80 -9.54
CA MET A 92 -10.09 13.52 -8.90
C MET A 92 -9.85 12.02 -8.72
N GLN A 93 -10.82 11.28 -8.16
CA GLN A 93 -10.70 9.83 -7.99
C GLN A 93 -10.50 9.12 -9.34
N THR A 94 -11.24 9.52 -10.37
CA THR A 94 -11.09 8.98 -11.73
C THR A 94 -9.72 9.28 -12.32
N LEU A 95 -9.19 10.49 -12.12
CA LEU A 95 -7.85 10.87 -12.58
C LEU A 95 -6.76 10.03 -11.89
N PHE A 96 -6.85 9.83 -10.58
CA PHE A 96 -5.91 8.97 -9.84
C PHE A 96 -5.97 7.52 -10.33
N ILE A 97 -7.18 6.97 -10.50
CA ILE A 97 -7.35 5.63 -11.07
C ILE A 97 -6.71 5.54 -12.45
N ASN A 98 -6.95 6.52 -13.33
CA ASN A 98 -6.36 6.54 -14.66
C ASN A 98 -4.83 6.60 -14.62
N ILE A 99 -4.25 7.39 -13.70
CA ILE A 99 -2.80 7.43 -13.47
C ILE A 99 -2.28 6.06 -13.02
N LEU A 100 -2.95 5.41 -12.07
CA LEU A 100 -2.55 4.09 -11.57
C LEU A 100 -2.60 2.99 -12.64
N PHE A 101 -3.54 3.07 -13.59
CA PHE A 101 -3.60 2.13 -14.72
C PHE A 101 -2.75 2.54 -15.92
N ASN A 102 -2.14 3.73 -15.90
CA ASN A 102 -1.32 4.20 -17.00
C ASN A 102 -0.01 3.39 -17.07
N LYS A 103 0.26 2.80 -18.23
CA LYS A 103 1.50 2.04 -18.50
C LYS A 103 2.75 2.89 -18.28
N SER A 104 2.71 4.18 -18.62
CA SER A 104 3.83 5.09 -18.41
C SER A 104 4.14 5.30 -16.93
N PHE A 105 3.13 5.21 -16.06
CA PHE A 105 3.30 5.34 -14.61
C PHE A 105 3.75 4.04 -13.97
N LEU A 106 3.10 2.92 -14.29
CA LEU A 106 3.46 1.60 -13.75
C LEU A 106 4.80 1.06 -14.30
N GLY A 107 5.31 1.64 -15.38
CA GLY A 107 6.51 1.19 -16.07
C GLY A 107 6.33 -0.13 -16.82
N ASP A 108 7.42 -0.60 -17.43
CA ASP A 108 7.46 -1.88 -18.12
C ASP A 108 7.36 -3.04 -17.11
N PRO A 109 6.71 -4.16 -17.48
CA PRO A 109 6.73 -5.37 -16.67
C PRO A 109 8.16 -5.78 -16.35
N PHE A 110 8.39 -6.25 -15.11
CA PHE A 110 9.72 -6.62 -14.63
C PHE A 110 10.40 -7.71 -15.50
N GLU A 111 9.63 -8.54 -16.20
CA GLU A 111 10.12 -9.51 -17.19
C GLU A 111 10.97 -8.87 -18.30
N THR A 112 10.71 -7.62 -18.66
CA THR A 112 11.51 -6.86 -19.64
C THR A 112 12.97 -6.72 -19.18
N ASN A 113 13.20 -6.65 -17.86
CA ASN A 113 14.54 -6.59 -17.31
C ASN A 113 15.33 -7.87 -17.61
N VAL A 114 14.71 -9.05 -17.59
CA VAL A 114 15.38 -10.33 -17.94
C VAL A 114 15.95 -10.27 -19.36
N LYS A 115 15.17 -9.77 -20.31
CA LYS A 115 15.61 -9.62 -21.71
C LYS A 115 16.72 -8.57 -21.83
N ASN A 116 16.54 -7.43 -21.19
CA ASN A 116 17.51 -6.33 -21.24
C ASN A 116 18.85 -6.74 -20.63
N THR A 117 18.84 -7.51 -19.55
CA THR A 117 20.06 -7.97 -18.87
C THR A 117 20.76 -9.06 -19.66
N ARG A 118 20.02 -9.95 -20.31
CA ARG A 118 20.59 -10.91 -21.26
C ARG A 118 21.30 -10.21 -22.42
N ILE A 119 20.68 -9.19 -23.03
CA ILE A 119 21.31 -8.41 -24.11
C ILE A 119 22.55 -7.70 -23.59
N TRP A 120 22.46 -7.05 -22.44
CA TRP A 120 23.61 -6.39 -21.81
C TRP A 120 24.76 -7.37 -21.54
N ARG A 121 24.46 -8.55 -20.99
CA ARG A 121 25.42 -9.62 -20.67
C ARG A 121 26.21 -10.03 -21.91
N THR A 122 25.54 -10.24 -23.04
CA THR A 122 26.17 -10.73 -24.27
C THR A 122 26.84 -9.63 -25.10
N SER A 123 26.34 -8.39 -25.06
CA SER A 123 26.84 -7.31 -25.93
C SER A 123 27.87 -6.39 -25.29
N LEU A 124 27.75 -6.11 -23.98
CA LEU A 124 28.55 -5.07 -23.32
C LEU A 124 29.35 -5.63 -22.14
N ALA A 125 28.77 -6.54 -21.36
CA ALA A 125 29.31 -6.92 -20.06
C ALA A 125 30.68 -7.64 -20.13
N HIS A 126 30.97 -8.27 -21.27
CA HIS A 126 32.26 -8.91 -21.57
C HIS A 126 33.10 -8.13 -22.59
N SER A 127 32.74 -6.92 -22.99
CA SER A 127 33.55 -6.18 -23.97
C SER A 127 34.87 -5.72 -23.35
N PHE A 128 36.00 -6.01 -24.01
CA PHE A 128 37.33 -5.55 -23.60
C PHE A 128 37.40 -4.02 -23.43
N ARG A 129 36.56 -3.26 -24.14
CA ARG A 129 36.49 -1.79 -24.05
C ARG A 129 36.09 -1.27 -22.66
N TYR A 130 35.39 -2.10 -21.88
CA TYR A 130 34.93 -1.74 -20.53
C TYR A 130 35.68 -2.49 -19.43
N MET A 131 36.80 -3.15 -19.78
CA MET A 131 37.72 -3.70 -18.81
C MET A 131 38.36 -2.55 -18.03
N ASP A 132 38.48 -2.69 -16.71
CA ASP A 132 39.09 -1.67 -15.88
C ASP A 132 40.63 -1.77 -15.85
N LEU A 133 41.27 -0.83 -15.16
CA LEU A 133 42.74 -0.82 -15.02
C LEU A 133 43.24 -2.07 -14.28
N SER A 134 42.47 -2.60 -13.32
CA SER A 134 42.80 -3.83 -12.57
C SER A 134 42.59 -5.12 -13.37
N GLN A 135 42.34 -5.01 -14.68
CA GLN A 135 42.07 -6.14 -15.58
C GLN A 135 40.94 -7.02 -15.06
N THR A 136 39.86 -6.42 -14.58
CA THR A 136 38.59 -7.09 -14.24
C THR A 136 37.54 -6.75 -15.29
N SER A 137 36.70 -7.73 -15.62
CA SER A 137 35.61 -7.52 -16.57
C SER A 137 34.53 -6.61 -15.96
N LEU A 138 33.77 -5.92 -16.81
CA LEU A 138 32.66 -5.07 -16.38
C LEU A 138 31.62 -5.86 -15.58
N VAL A 139 31.31 -7.08 -16.01
CA VAL A 139 30.34 -7.92 -15.32
C VAL A 139 30.81 -8.42 -13.96
N THR A 140 32.08 -8.79 -13.80
CA THR A 140 32.63 -9.13 -12.48
C THR A 140 32.42 -7.97 -11.51
N ARG A 141 32.73 -6.74 -11.93
CA ARG A 141 32.53 -5.54 -11.11
C ARG A 141 31.06 -5.27 -10.77
N VAL A 142 30.15 -5.46 -11.74
CA VAL A 142 28.70 -5.32 -11.50
C VAL A 142 28.20 -6.35 -10.49
N CYS A 143 28.63 -7.61 -10.64
CA CYS A 143 28.23 -8.71 -9.76
C CYS A 143 28.85 -8.63 -8.36
N ASP A 144 30.01 -7.99 -8.23
CA ASP A 144 30.62 -7.62 -6.95
C ASP A 144 29.98 -6.36 -6.32
N GLU A 145 28.98 -5.76 -6.96
CA GLU A 145 28.31 -4.51 -6.55
C GLU A 145 29.29 -3.34 -6.34
N ASP A 146 30.24 -3.16 -7.27
CA ASP A 146 31.20 -2.06 -7.22
C ASP A 146 30.50 -0.70 -7.38
N SER A 147 30.52 0.10 -6.31
CA SER A 147 29.91 1.45 -6.28
C SER A 147 30.66 2.49 -7.11
N SER A 148 31.89 2.19 -7.54
CA SER A 148 32.71 3.09 -8.37
C SER A 148 32.44 2.97 -9.88
N LEU A 149 31.46 2.17 -10.28
CA LEU A 149 31.10 1.96 -11.68
C LEU A 149 30.42 3.18 -12.30
N LEU A 150 31.12 3.81 -13.25
CA LEU A 150 30.53 4.85 -14.12
C LEU A 150 29.64 4.21 -15.21
N VAL A 151 30.11 3.11 -15.80
CA VAL A 151 29.40 2.35 -16.84
C VAL A 151 28.59 1.24 -16.17
N ALA A 152 27.38 0.98 -16.68
CA ALA A 152 26.46 -0.02 -16.16
C ALA A 152 26.01 0.21 -14.70
N SER A 153 25.97 1.47 -14.25
CA SER A 153 25.45 1.86 -12.94
C SER A 153 23.98 1.45 -12.75
N THR A 154 23.16 1.49 -13.80
CA THR A 154 21.77 1.00 -13.76
C THR A 154 21.70 -0.50 -13.47
N GLN A 155 22.55 -1.32 -14.08
CA GLN A 155 22.61 -2.76 -13.84
C GLN A 155 23.11 -3.08 -12.43
N ALA A 156 24.16 -2.37 -11.97
CA ALA A 156 24.68 -2.50 -10.62
C ALA A 156 23.62 -2.13 -9.56
N LYS A 157 22.88 -1.03 -9.79
CA LYS A 157 21.77 -0.63 -8.91
C LYS A 157 20.66 -1.67 -8.89
N LEU A 158 20.21 -2.13 -10.07
CA LEU A 158 19.17 -3.16 -10.19
C LEU A 158 19.56 -4.45 -9.43
N LEU A 159 20.81 -4.89 -9.57
CA LEU A 159 21.30 -6.07 -8.87
C LEU A 159 21.36 -5.84 -7.34
N SER A 160 21.85 -4.68 -6.90
CA SER A 160 21.88 -4.32 -5.48
C SER A 160 20.47 -4.28 -4.88
N ASP A 161 19.50 -3.71 -5.62
CA ASP A 161 18.10 -3.65 -5.21
C ASP A 161 17.50 -5.06 -5.10
N ILE A 162 17.78 -5.96 -6.07
CA ILE A 162 17.37 -7.37 -6.01
C ILE A 162 17.95 -8.08 -4.79
N ASN A 163 19.26 -7.91 -4.53
CA ASN A 163 19.93 -8.57 -3.41
C ASN A 163 19.38 -8.11 -2.06
N LYS A 164 19.15 -6.80 -1.90
CA LYS A 164 18.53 -6.21 -0.71
C LYS A 164 17.08 -6.66 -0.55
N PHE A 165 16.30 -6.67 -1.63
CA PHE A 165 14.89 -7.05 -1.59
C PHE A 165 14.70 -8.52 -1.20
N LEU A 166 15.51 -9.41 -1.77
CA LEU A 166 15.44 -10.85 -1.51
C LEU A 166 16.25 -11.29 -0.27
N GLY A 167 17.07 -10.42 0.32
CA GLY A 167 17.92 -10.78 1.46
C GLY A 167 19.05 -11.75 1.10
N ILE A 168 19.43 -11.84 -0.16
CA ILE A 168 20.42 -12.82 -0.65
C ILE A 168 21.83 -12.23 -0.71
N GLN A 169 22.83 -13.05 -0.41
CA GLN A 169 24.23 -12.69 -0.57
C GLN A 169 24.60 -12.54 -2.05
N LYS A 170 25.66 -11.78 -2.35
CA LYS A 170 26.11 -11.48 -3.73
C LYS A 170 26.27 -12.74 -4.60
N THR A 171 26.88 -13.78 -4.04
CA THR A 171 27.17 -15.06 -4.73
C THR A 171 26.04 -16.10 -4.65
N ALA A 172 24.99 -15.86 -3.88
CA ALA A 172 23.88 -16.80 -3.70
C ALA A 172 22.80 -16.61 -4.77
N PHE A 173 22.28 -17.71 -5.33
CA PHE A 173 21.22 -17.71 -6.35
C PHE A 173 19.93 -18.39 -5.89
N GLU A 174 19.85 -18.68 -4.59
CA GLU A 174 18.70 -19.28 -3.94
C GLU A 174 18.12 -18.30 -2.93
N ALA A 175 16.79 -18.25 -2.92
CA ALA A 175 16.02 -17.48 -1.98
C ALA A 175 16.20 -18.04 -0.56
N THR A 176 16.57 -17.19 0.39
CA THR A 176 16.50 -17.50 1.82
C THR A 176 15.04 -17.46 2.30
N PHE A 177 14.77 -18.08 3.44
CA PHE A 177 13.47 -17.95 4.12
C PHE A 177 13.21 -16.50 4.56
N ASP A 178 14.26 -15.80 4.98
CA ASP A 178 14.19 -14.40 5.36
C ASP A 178 14.36 -13.49 4.14
N GLN A 179 13.26 -12.95 3.63
CA GLN A 179 13.20 -12.04 2.48
C GLN A 179 12.57 -10.71 2.93
N PRO A 180 13.37 -9.74 3.41
CA PRO A 180 12.85 -8.55 4.06
C PRO A 180 11.97 -7.71 3.12
N GLY A 181 12.34 -7.59 1.84
CA GLY A 181 11.55 -6.85 0.85
C GLY A 181 10.21 -7.51 0.53
N VAL A 182 10.18 -8.85 0.43
CA VAL A 182 8.94 -9.60 0.21
C VAL A 182 8.01 -9.50 1.41
N THR A 183 8.54 -9.64 2.63
CA THR A 183 7.77 -9.48 3.86
C THR A 183 7.18 -8.07 3.96
N LEU A 184 7.98 -7.04 3.70
CA LEU A 184 7.49 -5.66 3.71
C LEU A 184 6.43 -5.43 2.63
N CYS A 185 6.63 -5.94 1.41
CA CYS A 185 5.65 -5.84 0.32
C CYS A 185 4.31 -6.49 0.70
N MET A 186 4.37 -7.66 1.33
CA MET A 186 3.18 -8.32 1.87
C MET A 186 2.50 -7.51 2.96
N LEU A 187 3.25 -6.94 3.91
CA LEU A 187 2.67 -6.07 4.94
C LEU A 187 2.00 -4.84 4.33
N CYS A 188 2.63 -4.18 3.36
CA CYS A 188 2.05 -3.04 2.64
C CYS A 188 0.77 -3.42 1.89
N ILE A 189 0.76 -4.55 1.18
CA ILE A 189 -0.43 -5.04 0.47
C ILE A 189 -1.54 -5.43 1.46
N ILE A 190 -1.21 -6.10 2.57
CA ILE A 190 -2.18 -6.42 3.63
C ILE A 190 -2.81 -5.14 4.18
N LEU A 191 -2.00 -4.16 4.56
CA LEU A 191 -2.48 -2.88 5.08
C LEU A 191 -3.36 -2.15 4.07
N TRP A 192 -2.93 -2.08 2.80
CA TRP A 192 -3.70 -1.48 1.72
C TRP A 192 -5.06 -2.17 1.53
N ASN A 193 -5.06 -3.51 1.46
CA ASN A 193 -6.28 -4.30 1.34
C ASN A 193 -7.22 -4.08 2.54
N LEU A 194 -6.69 -3.96 3.75
CA LEU A 194 -7.48 -3.68 4.95
C LEU A 194 -8.10 -2.28 4.93
N CYS A 195 -7.36 -1.27 4.45
CA CYS A 195 -7.90 0.09 4.29
C CYS A 195 -9.05 0.12 3.28
N VAL A 196 -8.87 -0.51 2.12
CA VAL A 196 -9.94 -0.58 1.11
C VAL A 196 -11.10 -1.47 1.57
N TYR A 197 -10.83 -2.56 2.28
CA TYR A 197 -11.87 -3.41 2.83
C TYR A 197 -12.72 -2.66 3.88
N ARG A 198 -12.08 -1.88 4.77
CA ARG A 198 -12.78 -0.98 5.71
C ARG A 198 -13.71 -0.05 4.95
N GLU A 199 -13.22 0.51 3.84
CA GLU A 199 -13.99 1.43 3.01
C GLU A 199 -15.19 0.76 2.32
N LEU A 200 -14.97 -0.38 1.66
CA LEU A 200 -16.05 -1.17 1.04
C LEU A 200 -17.11 -1.61 2.07
N ARG A 201 -16.69 -1.97 3.28
CA ARG A 201 -17.60 -2.31 4.37
C ARG A 201 -18.45 -1.10 4.78
N ASN A 202 -17.87 0.08 4.88
CA ASN A 202 -18.61 1.31 5.19
C ASN A 202 -19.65 1.61 4.09
N ILE A 203 -19.26 1.49 2.82
CA ILE A 203 -20.17 1.65 1.67
C ILE A 203 -21.32 0.65 1.75
N TRP A 204 -21.02 -0.62 2.04
CA TRP A 204 -22.03 -1.68 2.14
C TRP A 204 -23.02 -1.43 3.29
N LEU A 205 -22.54 -1.03 4.47
CA LEU A 205 -23.40 -0.71 5.61
C LEU A 205 -24.30 0.50 5.34
N ASN A 206 -23.74 1.56 4.75
CA ASN A 206 -24.50 2.75 4.37
C ASN A 206 -25.54 2.42 3.28
N LEU A 207 -25.17 1.60 2.30
CA LEU A 207 -26.10 1.12 1.28
C LEU A 207 -27.23 0.30 1.92
N GLN A 208 -26.93 -0.65 2.81
CA GLN A 208 -27.96 -1.41 3.53
C GLN A 208 -28.90 -0.49 4.32
N ALA A 209 -28.38 0.54 4.98
CA ALA A 209 -29.19 1.51 5.71
C ALA A 209 -30.15 2.26 4.78
N VAL A 210 -29.67 2.71 3.61
CA VAL A 210 -30.52 3.35 2.62
C VAL A 210 -31.56 2.40 2.03
N LEU A 211 -31.21 1.13 1.82
CA LEU A 211 -32.13 0.10 1.30
C LEU A 211 -33.29 -0.22 2.27
N GLN A 212 -33.10 0.01 3.58
CA GLN A 212 -34.14 -0.21 4.61
C GLN A 212 -35.10 0.98 4.77
N LEU A 213 -34.79 2.15 4.21
CA LEU A 213 -35.65 3.32 4.33
C LEU A 213 -36.93 3.16 3.48
N PRO A 214 -38.11 3.51 4.04
CA PRO A 214 -39.37 3.43 3.32
C PRO A 214 -39.40 4.43 2.16
N ARG A 215 -39.98 4.01 1.04
CA ARG A 215 -40.08 4.80 -0.19
C ARG A 215 -41.44 5.49 -0.27
N ALA A 216 -41.47 6.78 -0.61
CA ALA A 216 -42.68 7.57 -0.82
C ALA A 216 -42.57 8.45 -2.08
N GLN A 217 -43.57 9.27 -2.38
CA GLN A 217 -43.52 10.19 -3.53
C GLN A 217 -42.69 11.45 -3.25
N SER A 218 -42.72 11.95 -2.01
CA SER A 218 -41.91 13.07 -1.55
C SER A 218 -40.87 12.60 -0.54
N THR A 219 -39.75 13.32 -0.43
CA THR A 219 -38.77 13.07 0.62
C THR A 219 -39.06 13.98 1.81
N GLU A 220 -39.23 13.39 2.99
CA GLU A 220 -39.49 14.13 4.23
C GLU A 220 -38.39 13.86 5.27
N LEU A 221 -37.71 14.93 5.70
CA LEU A 221 -36.72 14.92 6.78
C LEU A 221 -37.34 15.64 7.99
N HIS A 222 -37.57 14.92 9.08
CA HIS A 222 -38.14 15.49 10.29
C HIS A 222 -37.18 15.31 11.47
N GLN A 223 -36.74 16.41 12.08
CA GLN A 223 -35.84 16.42 13.25
C GLN A 223 -34.54 15.59 13.08
N GLY A 224 -34.01 15.52 11.86
CA GLY A 224 -32.79 14.75 11.57
C GLY A 224 -33.03 13.26 11.26
N THR A 225 -34.28 12.80 11.23
CA THR A 225 -34.64 11.43 10.87
C THR A 225 -35.34 11.39 9.51
N PHE A 226 -34.90 10.51 8.62
CA PHE A 226 -35.56 10.27 7.33
C PHE A 226 -36.85 9.48 7.55
N ARG A 227 -38.02 10.10 7.32
CA ARG A 227 -39.31 9.38 7.40
C ARG A 227 -39.63 8.63 6.12
N SER A 228 -39.29 9.20 4.97
CA SER A 228 -39.47 8.57 3.67
C SER A 228 -38.56 9.20 2.61
N LEU A 229 -38.17 8.40 1.62
CA LEU A 229 -37.37 8.83 0.48
C LEU A 229 -38.18 8.75 -0.82
N SER A 230 -38.12 9.80 -1.63
CA SER A 230 -38.59 9.75 -3.03
C SER A 230 -37.83 8.73 -3.85
N PHE A 231 -38.52 8.07 -4.79
CA PHE A 231 -37.92 7.06 -5.67
C PHE A 231 -36.72 7.58 -6.47
N TRP A 232 -36.79 8.81 -6.97
CA TRP A 232 -35.71 9.45 -7.72
C TRP A 232 -34.45 9.64 -6.86
N ARG A 233 -34.60 10.20 -5.65
CA ARG A 233 -33.46 10.41 -4.75
C ARG A 233 -32.87 9.09 -4.27
N PHE A 234 -33.73 8.12 -3.94
CA PHE A 234 -33.28 6.77 -3.62
C PHE A 234 -32.41 6.18 -4.75
N SER A 235 -32.86 6.28 -6.00
CA SER A 235 -32.08 5.79 -7.14
C SER A 235 -30.75 6.51 -7.31
N ILE A 236 -30.70 7.84 -7.12
CA ILE A 236 -29.47 8.63 -7.20
C ILE A 236 -28.49 8.21 -6.10
N ILE A 237 -28.96 8.07 -4.86
CA ILE A 237 -28.12 7.67 -3.71
C ILE A 237 -27.54 6.26 -3.93
N VAL A 238 -28.37 5.30 -4.35
CA VAL A 238 -27.90 3.94 -4.66
C VAL A 238 -26.86 3.96 -5.78
N MET A 239 -27.13 4.70 -6.87
CA MET A 239 -26.17 4.84 -7.98
C MET A 239 -24.85 5.46 -7.52
N ALA A 240 -24.90 6.47 -6.64
CA ALA A 240 -23.73 7.12 -6.08
C ALA A 240 -22.86 6.14 -5.25
N TYR A 241 -23.48 5.32 -4.39
CA TYR A 241 -22.74 4.28 -3.65
C TYR A 241 -22.18 3.18 -4.54
N MET A 242 -22.90 2.79 -5.61
CA MET A 242 -22.37 1.83 -6.58
C MET A 242 -21.16 2.40 -7.34
N LEU A 243 -21.20 3.68 -7.70
CA LEU A 243 -20.05 4.37 -8.31
C LEU A 243 -18.87 4.43 -7.33
N ARG A 244 -19.10 4.82 -6.08
CA ARG A 244 -18.07 4.83 -5.02
C ARG A 244 -17.43 3.45 -4.84
N ALA A 245 -18.24 2.39 -4.78
CA ALA A 245 -17.75 1.02 -4.70
C ALA A 245 -16.91 0.62 -5.91
N ALA A 246 -17.35 1.00 -7.12
CA ALA A 246 -16.59 0.73 -8.35
C ALA A 246 -15.23 1.45 -8.36
N LEU A 247 -15.18 2.72 -7.92
CA LEU A 247 -13.94 3.49 -7.79
C LEU A 247 -13.01 2.88 -6.74
N ALA A 248 -13.54 2.48 -5.58
CA ALA A 248 -12.76 1.80 -4.54
C ALA A 248 -12.18 0.45 -5.01
N ILE A 249 -12.96 -0.34 -5.76
CA ILE A 249 -12.47 -1.61 -6.35
C ILE A 249 -11.40 -1.34 -7.41
N ALA A 250 -11.58 -0.32 -8.26
CA ALA A 250 -10.58 0.05 -9.25
C ALA A 250 -9.27 0.50 -8.57
N LEU A 251 -9.36 1.30 -7.49
CA LEU A 251 -8.22 1.68 -6.67
C LEU A 251 -7.56 0.47 -6.00
N LEU A 252 -8.33 -0.50 -5.50
CA LEU A 252 -7.79 -1.75 -4.94
C LEU A 252 -6.88 -2.45 -5.95
N VAL A 253 -7.37 -2.66 -7.16
CA VAL A 253 -6.64 -3.36 -8.23
C VAL A 253 -5.42 -2.54 -8.67
N GLY A 254 -5.59 -1.24 -8.94
CA GLY A 254 -4.51 -0.36 -9.37
C GLY A 254 -3.41 -0.21 -8.30
N GLY A 255 -3.80 0.01 -7.05
CA GLY A 255 -2.89 0.15 -5.91
C GLY A 255 -2.12 -1.13 -5.61
N THR A 256 -2.79 -2.28 -5.63
CA THR A 256 -2.13 -3.59 -5.44
C THR A 256 -1.15 -3.90 -6.57
N GLN A 257 -1.49 -3.56 -7.82
CA GLN A 257 -0.55 -3.68 -8.94
C GLN A 257 0.64 -2.73 -8.82
N TRP A 258 0.43 -1.50 -8.38
CA TRP A 258 1.50 -0.52 -8.18
C TRP A 258 2.48 -0.95 -7.06
N LEU A 259 1.95 -1.40 -5.91
CA LEU A 259 2.77 -1.95 -4.82
C LEU A 259 3.53 -3.20 -5.27
N GLY A 260 2.86 -4.13 -5.97
CA GLY A 260 3.48 -5.36 -6.48
C GLY A 260 4.53 -5.15 -7.56
N ARG A 261 4.64 -3.96 -8.18
CA ARG A 261 5.72 -3.62 -9.12
C ARG A 261 6.86 -2.83 -8.50
N THR A 262 6.70 -2.38 -7.25
CA THR A 262 7.71 -1.56 -6.58
C THR A 262 8.82 -2.45 -6.03
N THR A 263 10.04 -2.31 -6.57
CA THR A 263 11.20 -3.14 -6.17
C THR A 263 12.07 -2.50 -5.10
N SER A 264 11.92 -1.20 -4.88
CA SER A 264 12.64 -0.44 -3.86
C SER A 264 11.86 -0.45 -2.55
N ILE A 265 12.51 -0.87 -1.47
CA ILE A 265 11.94 -0.97 -0.12
C ILE A 265 11.44 0.40 0.37
N VAL A 266 12.21 1.47 0.10
CA VAL A 266 11.85 2.84 0.52
C VAL A 266 10.61 3.33 -0.23
N ASP A 267 10.58 3.10 -1.54
CA ASP A 267 9.47 3.54 -2.38
C ASP A 267 8.19 2.77 -2.06
N LEU A 268 8.30 1.51 -1.64
CA LEU A 268 7.16 0.68 -1.28
C LEU A 268 6.37 1.26 -0.10
N ILE A 269 7.06 1.74 0.95
CA ILE A 269 6.40 2.36 2.11
C ILE A 269 5.76 3.69 1.70
N LEU A 270 6.48 4.52 0.94
CA LEU A 270 5.96 5.80 0.45
C LEU A 270 4.73 5.61 -0.43
N ASN A 271 4.75 4.63 -1.33
CA ASN A 271 3.63 4.31 -2.22
C ASN A 271 2.42 3.80 -1.44
N ALA A 272 2.63 2.98 -0.39
CA ALA A 272 1.54 2.49 0.45
C ALA A 272 0.85 3.62 1.22
N VAL A 273 1.62 4.57 1.77
CA VAL A 273 1.07 5.76 2.45
C VAL A 273 0.34 6.67 1.45
N ALA A 274 0.91 6.89 0.27
CA ALA A 274 0.29 7.69 -0.78
C ALA A 274 -1.06 7.11 -1.22
N LEU A 275 -1.16 5.80 -1.38
CA LEU A 275 -2.41 5.12 -1.71
C LEU A 275 -3.50 5.34 -0.65
N ASN A 276 -3.15 5.31 0.63
CA ASN A 276 -4.11 5.64 1.69
C ASN A 276 -4.60 7.09 1.56
N GLY A 277 -3.70 8.04 1.27
CA GLY A 277 -4.10 9.43 1.02
C GLY A 277 -5.01 9.62 -0.20
N ILE A 278 -4.86 8.80 -1.24
CA ILE A 278 -5.76 8.81 -2.42
C ILE A 278 -7.14 8.25 -2.04
N LEU A 279 -7.20 7.23 -1.19
CA LEU A 279 -8.46 6.64 -0.72
C LEU A 279 -9.28 7.65 0.09
N ASP A 280 -8.62 8.43 0.96
CA ASP A 280 -9.27 9.38 1.88
C ASP A 280 -9.53 10.77 1.24
N ILE A 281 -9.38 10.92 -0.10
CA ILE A 281 -9.48 12.22 -0.76
C ILE A 281 -10.89 12.81 -0.72
N ASP A 282 -11.92 11.97 -0.69
CA ASP A 282 -13.31 12.46 -0.66
C ASP A 282 -13.69 13.02 0.71
N GLU A 283 -13.13 12.45 1.78
CA GLU A 283 -13.23 12.96 3.14
C GLU A 283 -12.50 14.30 3.26
N PHE A 284 -11.27 14.41 2.74
CA PHE A 284 -10.54 15.69 2.74
C PHE A 284 -11.28 16.77 1.95
N LEU A 285 -11.85 16.43 0.81
CA LEU A 285 -12.63 17.39 0.02
C LEU A 285 -13.92 17.80 0.75
N PHE A 286 -14.57 16.85 1.42
CA PHE A 286 -15.75 17.12 2.22
C PHE A 286 -15.43 18.09 3.36
N GLU A 287 -14.44 17.77 4.19
CA GLU A 287 -14.05 18.60 5.34
C GLU A 287 -13.58 20.00 4.95
N ALA A 288 -12.85 20.12 3.83
CA ALA A 288 -12.25 21.39 3.43
C ALA A 288 -13.23 22.32 2.69
N MET A 289 -14.15 21.78 1.90
CA MET A 289 -14.91 22.57 0.93
C MET A 289 -16.41 22.63 1.18
N VAL A 290 -17.00 21.71 1.95
CA VAL A 290 -18.45 21.69 2.13
C VAL A 290 -18.90 22.86 3.01
N PRO A 291 -19.96 23.60 2.63
CA PRO A 291 -20.49 24.67 3.46
C PRO A 291 -20.87 24.17 4.86
N THR A 292 -20.48 24.92 5.89
CA THR A 292 -20.68 24.54 7.31
C THR A 292 -22.14 24.22 7.64
N LYS A 293 -23.11 24.87 6.98
CA LYS A 293 -24.54 24.57 7.18
C LYS A 293 -24.91 23.14 6.79
N ILE A 294 -24.33 22.64 5.69
CA ILE A 294 -24.57 21.29 5.19
C ILE A 294 -23.81 20.28 6.06
N GLN A 295 -22.58 20.60 6.48
CA GLN A 295 -21.84 19.79 7.44
C GLN A 295 -22.59 19.62 8.76
N LEU A 296 -23.11 20.73 9.33
CA LEU A 296 -23.95 20.70 10.53
C LEU A 296 -25.26 19.93 10.32
N ALA A 297 -25.83 19.96 9.11
CA ALA A 297 -27.02 19.19 8.80
C ALA A 297 -26.73 17.67 8.78
N ILE A 298 -25.60 17.26 8.19
CA ILE A 298 -25.14 15.87 8.17
C ILE A 298 -24.83 15.40 9.60
N GLN A 299 -24.14 16.20 10.41
CA GLN A 299 -23.83 15.89 11.81
C GLN A 299 -25.09 15.75 12.70
N LYS A 300 -26.18 16.43 12.34
CA LYS A 300 -27.46 16.33 13.05
C LYS A 300 -28.32 15.15 12.60
N LEU A 301 -27.92 14.40 11.57
CA LEU A 301 -28.67 13.22 11.14
C LEU A 301 -28.64 12.15 12.23
N GLN A 302 -29.82 11.68 12.61
CA GLN A 302 -29.93 10.57 13.54
C GLN A 302 -29.44 9.28 12.88
N PRO A 303 -28.75 8.39 13.63
CA PRO A 303 -28.32 7.12 13.11
C PRO A 303 -29.52 6.26 12.67
N ILE A 304 -29.36 5.57 11.54
CA ILE A 304 -30.37 4.64 11.03
C ILE A 304 -30.21 3.33 11.80
N GLN A 305 -31.30 2.85 12.42
CA GLN A 305 -31.30 1.59 13.14
C GLN A 305 -31.38 0.42 12.15
N LEU A 306 -30.33 -0.39 12.08
CA LEU A 306 -30.32 -1.62 11.30
C LEU A 306 -30.77 -2.79 12.16
N LYS A 307 -31.75 -3.56 11.68
CA LYS A 307 -32.15 -4.84 12.28
C LYS A 307 -31.20 -5.94 11.82
N TYR A 308 -30.47 -6.55 12.75
CA TYR A 308 -29.60 -7.69 12.47
C TYR A 308 -30.23 -9.00 12.99
N THR A 309 -30.18 -10.04 12.14
CA THR A 309 -30.49 -11.41 12.54
C THR A 309 -29.20 -12.20 12.76
N LYS A 310 -29.19 -13.18 13.68
CA LYS A 310 -27.96 -13.90 14.06
C LYS A 310 -27.38 -14.68 12.89
N GLY A 311 -28.24 -15.33 12.09
CA GLY A 311 -27.82 -16.07 10.90
C GLY A 311 -27.17 -15.18 9.84
N LYS A 312 -27.70 -13.97 9.61
CA LYS A 312 -27.12 -13.02 8.66
C LYS A 312 -25.75 -12.53 9.14
N SER A 313 -25.60 -12.26 10.43
CA SER A 313 -24.32 -11.84 11.03
C SER A 313 -23.21 -12.89 10.86
N GLN A 314 -23.53 -14.17 11.05
CA GLN A 314 -22.57 -15.26 10.83
C GLN A 314 -22.19 -15.40 9.36
N ALA A 315 -23.16 -15.38 8.44
CA ALA A 315 -22.91 -15.44 7.01
C ALA A 315 -22.08 -14.25 6.52
N GLU A 316 -22.36 -13.04 7.01
CA GLU A 316 -21.60 -11.83 6.71
C GLU A 316 -20.16 -11.94 7.23
N SER A 317 -19.96 -12.43 8.45
CA SER A 317 -18.63 -12.65 9.03
C SER A 317 -17.81 -13.68 8.24
N ALA A 318 -18.45 -14.78 7.83
CA ALA A 318 -17.82 -15.80 7.00
C ALA A 318 -17.44 -15.25 5.61
N PHE A 319 -18.36 -14.54 4.94
CA PHE A 319 -18.10 -13.89 3.66
C PHE A 319 -16.94 -12.90 3.76
N ASN A 320 -16.95 -12.05 4.79
CA ASN A 320 -15.90 -11.08 5.05
C ASN A 320 -14.54 -11.73 5.27
N PHE A 321 -14.49 -12.82 6.05
CA PHE A 321 -13.27 -13.59 6.26
C PHE A 321 -12.76 -14.23 4.96
N THR A 322 -13.64 -14.85 4.18
CA THR A 322 -13.31 -15.44 2.88
C THR A 322 -12.81 -14.38 1.89
N MET A 323 -13.47 -13.22 1.83
CA MET A 323 -13.09 -12.12 0.94
C MET A 323 -11.74 -11.54 1.34
N LEU A 324 -11.48 -11.35 2.63
CA LEU A 324 -10.17 -10.94 3.13
C LEU A 324 -9.09 -11.96 2.75
N LEU A 325 -9.34 -13.26 2.96
CA LEU A 325 -8.40 -14.32 2.60
C LEU A 325 -8.07 -14.30 1.10
N ILE A 326 -9.08 -14.13 0.24
CA ILE A 326 -8.89 -14.01 -1.22
C ILE A 326 -8.06 -12.76 -1.55
N MET A 327 -8.39 -11.61 -0.96
CA MET A 327 -7.64 -10.36 -1.19
C MET A 327 -6.19 -10.44 -0.73
N LEU A 328 -5.84 -11.33 0.20
CA LEU A 328 -4.45 -11.57 0.61
C LEU A 328 -3.75 -12.62 -0.26
N LEU A 329 -4.42 -13.74 -0.54
CA LEU A 329 -3.83 -14.87 -1.25
C LEU A 329 -3.59 -14.55 -2.73
N VAL A 330 -4.53 -13.85 -3.39
CA VAL A 330 -4.44 -13.56 -4.83
C VAL A 330 -3.23 -12.68 -5.16
N PRO A 331 -3.00 -11.52 -4.51
CA PRO A 331 -1.81 -10.71 -4.79
C PRO A 331 -0.49 -11.44 -4.48
N TYR A 332 -0.47 -12.26 -3.42
CA TYR A 332 0.71 -13.07 -3.11
C TYR A 332 1.05 -14.02 -4.25
N LEU A 333 0.08 -14.80 -4.73
CA LEU A 333 0.30 -15.79 -5.78
C LEU A 333 0.51 -15.17 -7.17
N VAL A 334 -0.22 -14.09 -7.49
CA VAL A 334 -0.26 -13.50 -8.84
C VAL A 334 0.81 -12.41 -9.04
N LEU A 335 1.23 -11.72 -7.99
CA LEU A 335 2.20 -10.62 -8.10
C LEU A 335 3.53 -10.94 -7.41
N ILE A 336 3.50 -11.36 -6.14
CA ILE A 336 4.73 -11.48 -5.34
C ILE A 336 5.56 -12.70 -5.73
N VAL A 337 4.96 -13.89 -5.81
CA VAL A 337 5.66 -15.11 -6.25
C VAL A 337 6.33 -14.91 -7.61
N PRO A 338 5.65 -14.45 -8.67
CA PRO A 338 6.30 -14.23 -9.96
C PRO A 338 7.34 -13.11 -9.90
N LEU A 339 7.12 -12.02 -9.15
CA LEU A 339 8.13 -10.97 -9.00
C LEU A 339 9.44 -11.53 -8.44
N THR A 340 9.38 -12.30 -7.35
CA THR A 340 10.55 -12.93 -6.73
C THR A 340 11.27 -13.88 -7.70
N GLN A 341 10.52 -14.69 -8.44
CA GLN A 341 11.09 -15.58 -9.45
C GLN A 341 11.81 -14.80 -10.56
N ARG A 342 11.20 -13.72 -11.07
CA ARG A 342 11.82 -12.88 -12.10
C ARG A 342 13.03 -12.12 -11.59
N MET A 343 13.04 -11.67 -10.34
CA MET A 343 14.23 -11.06 -9.72
C MET A 343 15.40 -12.06 -9.67
N LEU A 344 15.14 -13.30 -9.28
CA LEU A 344 16.15 -14.36 -9.30
C LEU A 344 16.62 -14.68 -10.73
N GLU A 345 15.72 -14.69 -11.70
CA GLU A 345 16.05 -14.89 -13.12
C GLU A 345 16.95 -13.76 -13.64
N VAL A 346 16.63 -12.50 -13.35
CA VAL A 346 17.48 -11.35 -13.68
C VAL A 346 18.88 -11.51 -13.08
N LYS A 347 18.97 -11.86 -11.79
CA LYS A 347 20.26 -12.09 -11.13
C LYS A 347 21.05 -13.21 -11.79
N ARG A 348 20.39 -14.30 -12.18
CA ARG A 348 21.04 -15.42 -12.90
C ARG A 348 21.56 -14.97 -14.26
N GLU A 349 20.76 -14.28 -15.05
CA GLU A 349 21.19 -13.78 -16.37
C GLU A 349 22.38 -12.81 -16.26
N MET A 350 22.42 -11.99 -15.21
CA MET A 350 23.53 -11.07 -14.97
C MET A 350 24.80 -11.76 -14.48
N CYS A 351 24.69 -12.64 -13.47
CA CYS A 351 25.83 -13.05 -12.65
C CYS A 351 26.07 -14.56 -12.60
N PHE A 352 25.19 -15.39 -13.16
CA PHE A 352 25.46 -16.82 -13.20
C PHE A 352 26.59 -17.15 -14.19
N GLY A 353 27.33 -18.22 -13.90
CA GLY A 353 28.43 -18.70 -14.72
C GLY A 353 29.73 -17.89 -14.58
N ILE A 354 30.62 -18.06 -15.56
CA ILE A 354 31.94 -17.42 -15.56
C ILE A 354 31.76 -15.92 -15.83
N GLN A 355 32.37 -15.08 -15.00
CA GLN A 355 32.29 -13.62 -15.11
C GLN A 355 33.62 -13.00 -15.53
N ASN A 356 34.72 -13.66 -15.17
CA ASN A 356 36.09 -13.17 -15.30
C ASN A 356 36.67 -13.44 -16.69
N PHE A 357 35.99 -12.97 -17.74
CA PHE A 357 36.55 -12.96 -19.09
C PHE A 357 36.04 -11.76 -19.89
N VAL A 358 36.81 -11.38 -20.91
CA VAL A 358 36.47 -10.36 -21.89
C VAL A 358 36.68 -10.85 -23.31
N VAL A 359 35.96 -10.26 -24.25
CA VAL A 359 36.01 -10.54 -25.67
C VAL A 359 36.37 -9.26 -26.42
N ALA A 360 37.28 -9.39 -27.39
CA ALA A 360 37.66 -8.33 -28.31
C ALA A 360 37.54 -8.83 -29.76
N TYR A 361 37.03 -7.99 -30.65
CA TYR A 361 37.03 -8.25 -32.09
C TYR A 361 38.16 -7.48 -32.75
N ASN A 362 39.04 -8.19 -33.45
CA ASN A 362 40.09 -7.60 -34.26
C ASN A 362 39.56 -7.45 -35.71
N SER A 363 39.38 -6.21 -36.15
CA SER A 363 38.89 -5.89 -37.50
C SER A 363 39.85 -6.27 -38.61
N ASP A 364 41.15 -6.24 -38.34
CA ASP A 364 42.19 -6.44 -39.36
C ASP A 364 42.30 -7.92 -39.72
N VAL A 365 42.08 -8.79 -38.73
CA VAL A 365 42.14 -10.25 -38.89
C VAL A 365 40.73 -10.85 -39.05
N GLY A 366 39.67 -10.09 -38.77
CA GLY A 366 38.29 -10.56 -38.84
C GLY A 366 37.94 -11.62 -37.79
N MET A 367 38.68 -11.70 -36.68
CA MET A 367 38.55 -12.73 -35.63
C MET A 367 38.23 -12.14 -34.26
N ALA A 368 37.45 -12.88 -33.46
CA ALA A 368 37.17 -12.56 -32.07
C ALA A 368 38.06 -13.37 -31.13
N TYR A 369 38.63 -12.71 -30.12
CA TYR A 369 39.47 -13.33 -29.09
C TYR A 369 38.82 -13.17 -27.73
N GLY A 370 38.83 -14.24 -26.93
CA GLY A 370 38.43 -14.22 -25.53
C GLY A 370 39.66 -14.33 -24.62
N LEU A 371 39.72 -13.51 -23.57
CA LEU A 371 40.79 -13.54 -22.57
C LEU A 371 40.17 -13.61 -21.17
N MET A 372 40.78 -14.41 -20.30
CA MET A 372 40.42 -14.43 -18.88
C MET A 372 40.90 -13.15 -18.20
N THR A 373 40.09 -12.61 -17.31
CA THR A 373 40.38 -11.45 -16.47
C THR A 373 40.62 -11.88 -15.03
N ASN A 374 41.06 -10.94 -14.19
CA ASN A 374 41.11 -11.16 -12.75
C ASN A 374 39.71 -11.42 -12.18
N GLU A 375 39.64 -12.28 -11.17
CA GLU A 375 38.38 -12.65 -10.51
C GLU A 375 37.82 -11.54 -9.63
N LYS A 376 38.70 -10.72 -9.04
CA LYS A 376 38.35 -9.61 -8.15
C LYS A 376 39.36 -8.48 -8.30
N ARG A 377 38.91 -7.27 -8.01
CA ARG A 377 39.80 -6.11 -7.88
C ARG A 377 40.55 -6.19 -6.56
N PHE A 378 41.87 -6.30 -6.62
CA PHE A 378 42.71 -6.31 -5.43
C PHE A 378 42.97 -4.88 -4.98
N VAL A 379 42.25 -4.41 -3.95
CA VAL A 379 42.42 -3.05 -3.40
C VAL A 379 43.86 -2.81 -2.93
N ASN A 380 44.56 -3.86 -2.48
CA ASN A 380 45.92 -3.77 -1.98
C ASN A 380 47.00 -3.96 -3.06
N ALA A 381 46.61 -4.30 -4.29
CA ALA A 381 47.53 -4.45 -5.43
C ALA A 381 47.10 -3.48 -6.52
N LEU A 382 47.45 -2.21 -6.31
CA LEU A 382 47.21 -1.17 -7.29
C LEU A 382 48.01 -1.49 -8.56
N THR A 383 47.37 -1.28 -9.71
CA THR A 383 48.10 -1.29 -10.97
C THR A 383 49.03 -0.09 -11.07
N LEU A 384 50.06 -0.16 -11.93
CA LEU A 384 50.99 0.97 -12.12
C LEU A 384 50.27 2.29 -12.42
N ALA A 385 49.17 2.23 -13.17
CA ALA A 385 48.34 3.39 -13.46
C ALA A 385 47.60 3.90 -12.20
N GLU A 386 47.05 3.01 -11.38
CA GLU A 386 46.39 3.38 -10.13
C GLU A 386 47.38 3.86 -9.06
N GLU A 387 48.58 3.29 -9.00
CA GLU A 387 49.67 3.73 -8.14
C GLU A 387 50.11 5.14 -8.52
N ALA A 388 50.28 5.42 -9.82
CA ALA A 388 50.51 6.77 -10.31
C ALA A 388 49.36 7.71 -9.90
N VAL A 389 48.09 7.36 -10.14
CA VAL A 389 46.97 8.21 -9.69
C VAL A 389 47.01 8.43 -8.17
N ASN A 390 47.32 7.39 -7.39
CA ASN A 390 47.39 7.47 -5.94
C ASN A 390 48.51 8.38 -5.44
N GLU A 391 49.68 8.38 -6.11
CA GLU A 391 50.80 9.25 -5.82
C GLU A 391 50.47 10.73 -6.09
N TYR A 392 49.70 11.01 -7.15
CA TYR A 392 49.43 12.39 -7.59
C TYR A 392 48.11 12.99 -7.10
N LYS A 393 47.08 12.21 -6.73
CA LYS A 393 45.72 12.71 -6.44
C LYS A 393 45.61 13.73 -5.29
N PHE A 394 46.57 13.74 -4.36
CA PHE A 394 46.59 14.67 -3.22
C PHE A 394 47.81 15.60 -3.21
N LYS A 395 48.60 15.61 -4.30
CA LYS A 395 49.77 16.46 -4.40
C LYS A 395 49.31 17.89 -4.76
N LEU A 396 49.14 18.73 -3.75
CA LEU A 396 48.67 20.12 -3.86
C LEU A 396 49.71 21.08 -4.46
N ASP A 397 50.98 20.71 -4.42
CA ASP A 397 52.07 21.59 -4.81
C ASP A 397 52.68 21.19 -6.16
N GLY A 398 52.44 22.02 -7.16
CA GLY A 398 53.40 22.19 -8.26
C GLY A 398 54.70 22.83 -7.72
N PRO A 399 55.80 22.82 -8.51
CA PRO A 399 55.74 23.15 -9.93
C PRO A 399 55.78 21.90 -10.80
N TRP A 400 54.98 21.93 -11.87
CA TRP A 400 54.98 20.97 -12.97
C TRP A 400 56.40 20.82 -13.56
N THR A 401 57.22 19.93 -13.00
CA THR A 401 58.35 19.36 -13.72
C THR A 401 57.82 18.11 -14.42
N PRO A 402 57.74 18.08 -15.76
CA PRO A 402 57.36 16.88 -16.48
C PRO A 402 58.47 15.85 -16.28
N ALA A 403 58.34 14.98 -15.27
CA ALA A 403 59.21 13.85 -15.08
C ALA A 403 58.89 12.81 -16.16
N LEU A 404 59.45 13.05 -17.34
CA LEU A 404 59.65 12.05 -18.39
C LEU A 404 60.59 10.98 -17.81
N ARG A 405 60.04 9.98 -17.12
CA ARG A 405 60.72 8.70 -16.90
C ARG A 405 59.98 7.63 -17.68
N ILE A 406 60.28 7.63 -18.98
CA ILE A 406 60.28 6.41 -19.78
C ILE A 406 61.42 5.57 -19.22
N LEU A 407 61.11 4.36 -18.74
CA LEU A 407 61.89 3.14 -18.96
C LEU A 407 60.99 1.93 -18.71
#